data_AF-A0A7J5ATR4-F1
#
_entry.id   AF-A0A7J5ATR4-F1
#
_cell.length_a   1.000
_cell.length_b   1.000
_cell.length_c   1.000
_cell.angle_alpha   90.00
_cell.angle_beta   90.00
_cell.angle_gamma   90.00
#
_symmetry.space_group_name_H-M   'P 1'
#
loop_
_entity.id
_entity.type
_entity.pdbx_description
1 polymer ?
#
loop_
_entity_poly.entity_id
_entity_poly.type
_entity_poly.pdbx_seq_one_letter_code
_entity_poly.pdbx_strand_id
1 'polypeptide(L)'
;MKKVIIFCFIIFTKLSFSQHTESYMAIANNFKIVDSSKVELKWKNGKLKERKKTIKLIHNNTEYKLLTGVHEQFNRKGIKRTESLFDKYGNYLSYKFFDLDGNIITEIVTLKIDYTDNQLLEITKEYTDYMEYKGEIYRYKTGKKCNNKKIGKWFTYDSCGNIIKEKNYSK
;
A
#
# COMPACT_ATOMS: atom_id res chain seq x y z
N MET A 1 -49.49 -21.17 -1.11
CA MET A 1 -48.38 -21.79 -1.88
C MET A 1 -47.84 -20.71 -2.81
N LYS A 2 -46.55 -20.41 -2.98
CA LYS A 2 -45.26 -20.78 -2.38
C LYS A 2 -44.35 -19.57 -2.63
N LYS A 3 -43.66 -19.11 -1.58
CA LYS A 3 -42.35 -18.41 -1.53
C LYS A 3 -41.92 -17.57 -2.75
N VAL A 4 -41.83 -16.24 -2.60
CA VAL A 4 -40.83 -15.44 -3.32
C VAL A 4 -40.12 -14.48 -2.36
N ILE A 5 -39.01 -15.00 -1.83
CA ILE A 5 -37.71 -14.36 -1.57
C ILE A 5 -37.67 -13.20 -0.57
N ILE A 6 -37.40 -13.59 0.67
CA ILE A 6 -36.74 -12.85 1.74
C ILE A 6 -35.26 -12.63 1.36
N PHE A 7 -34.84 -11.37 1.42
CA PHE A 7 -33.58 -10.89 2.02
C PHE A 7 -32.25 -11.01 1.25
N CYS A 8 -31.48 -9.92 1.37
CA CYS A 8 -30.06 -9.73 1.04
C CYS A 8 -29.73 -9.84 -0.45
N PHE A 9 -29.33 -8.75 -1.11
CA PHE A 9 -27.98 -8.24 -0.92
C PHE A 9 -27.92 -6.76 -1.35
N ILE A 10 -28.20 -5.84 -0.42
CA ILE A 10 -27.53 -4.53 -0.47
C ILE A 10 -26.10 -4.81 0.00
N ILE A 11 -25.22 -5.25 -0.91
CA ILE A 11 -23.79 -5.09 -0.62
C ILE A 11 -23.54 -3.60 -0.69
N PHE A 12 -23.46 -3.02 0.50
CA PHE A 12 -22.56 -1.94 0.85
C PHE A 12 -21.53 -1.63 -0.25
N THR A 13 -21.84 -0.70 -1.14
CA THR A 13 -20.85 0.09 -1.89
C THR A 13 -20.16 1.12 -0.97
N LYS A 14 -19.94 0.75 0.31
CA LYS A 14 -19.35 1.59 1.35
C LYS A 14 -18.09 1.00 2.01
N LEU A 15 -17.44 -0.01 1.45
CA LEU A 15 -16.29 -0.65 2.12
C LEU A 15 -14.97 -0.67 1.35
N SER A 16 -14.71 0.31 0.48
CA SER A 16 -13.32 0.64 0.12
C SER A 16 -12.64 1.57 1.15
N PHE A 17 -13.25 1.80 2.32
CA PHE A 17 -12.66 2.54 3.44
C PHE A 17 -11.96 1.66 4.49
N SER A 18 -11.86 0.34 4.31
CA SER A 18 -11.40 -0.56 5.39
C SER A 18 -9.89 -0.53 5.72
N GLN A 19 -9.15 0.51 5.31
CA GLN A 19 -7.77 0.67 5.76
C GLN A 19 -7.66 1.24 7.18
N HIS A 20 -8.75 1.80 7.71
CA HIS A 20 -8.76 2.55 8.95
C HIS A 20 -9.78 1.99 9.94
N THR A 21 -9.34 1.70 11.17
CA THR A 21 -10.23 1.34 12.29
C THR A 21 -11.00 2.56 12.81
N GLU A 22 -12.08 2.35 13.56
CA GLU A 22 -12.82 3.45 14.21
C GLU A 22 -11.92 4.24 15.17
N SER A 23 -11.04 3.56 15.91
CA SER A 23 -10.04 4.19 16.78
C SER A 23 -9.09 5.10 15.98
N TYR A 24 -8.64 4.66 14.81
CA TYR A 24 -7.84 5.50 13.92
C TYR A 24 -8.63 6.73 13.46
N MET A 25 -9.89 6.58 13.04
CA MET A 25 -10.68 7.70 12.54
C MET A 25 -10.94 8.77 13.60
N ALA A 26 -11.13 8.36 14.86
CA ALA A 26 -11.27 9.27 15.99
C ALA A 26 -10.03 10.16 16.18
N ILE A 27 -8.82 9.60 16.00
CA ILE A 27 -7.57 10.34 16.06
C ILE A 27 -7.38 11.20 14.80
N ALA A 28 -7.64 10.62 13.62
CA ALA A 28 -7.41 11.24 12.32
C ALA A 28 -8.28 12.50 12.07
N ASN A 29 -9.45 12.58 12.69
CA ASN A 29 -10.33 13.74 12.56
C ASN A 29 -9.82 14.98 13.33
N ASN A 30 -8.86 14.83 14.25
CA ASN A 30 -8.28 15.94 14.99
C ASN A 30 -7.19 16.69 14.22
N PHE A 31 -6.76 16.19 13.04
CA PHE A 31 -5.75 16.87 12.22
C PHE A 31 -6.38 17.94 11.34
N LYS A 32 -5.82 19.15 11.39
CA LYS A 32 -6.15 20.21 10.44
C LYS A 32 -5.16 20.20 9.28
N ILE A 33 -5.63 19.93 8.06
CA ILE A 33 -4.84 20.09 6.83
C ILE A 33 -4.72 21.59 6.54
N VAL A 34 -3.50 22.08 6.44
CA VAL A 34 -3.22 23.52 6.28
C VAL A 34 -2.80 23.86 4.86
N ASP A 35 -2.00 23.01 4.24
CA ASP A 35 -1.44 23.26 2.91
C ASP A 35 -1.10 21.95 2.19
N SER A 36 -0.97 22.01 0.87
CA SER A 36 -0.44 20.92 0.05
C SER A 36 0.48 21.45 -1.04
N SER A 37 1.61 20.77 -1.22
CA SER A 37 2.62 21.13 -2.23
C SER A 37 2.98 19.92 -3.09
N LYS A 38 3.23 20.17 -4.37
CA LYS A 38 3.84 19.20 -5.28
C LYS A 38 5.34 19.48 -5.34
N VAL A 39 6.15 18.44 -5.26
CA VAL A 39 7.62 18.51 -5.30
C VAL A 39 8.12 17.62 -6.42
N GLU A 40 8.91 18.20 -7.32
CA GLU A 40 9.64 17.48 -8.35
C GLU A 40 11.13 17.77 -8.20
N LEU A 41 11.92 16.72 -7.98
CA LEU A 41 13.37 16.81 -7.92
C LEU A 41 13.97 16.21 -9.19
N LYS A 42 15.07 16.80 -9.66
CA LYS A 42 15.84 16.32 -10.80
C LYS A 42 17.24 15.91 -10.37
N TRP A 43 17.82 14.96 -11.07
CA TRP A 43 19.24 14.65 -11.01
C TRP A 43 20.06 15.77 -11.66
N LYS A 44 21.39 15.77 -11.44
CA LYS A 44 22.31 16.74 -12.07
C LYS A 44 22.25 16.72 -13.61
N ASN A 45 21.86 15.59 -14.21
CA ASN A 45 21.68 15.45 -15.66
C ASN A 45 20.29 15.91 -16.16
N GLY A 46 19.50 16.59 -15.31
CA GLY A 46 18.17 17.11 -15.64
C GLY A 46 17.05 16.06 -15.66
N LYS A 47 17.34 14.76 -15.56
CA LYS A 47 16.31 13.71 -15.51
C LYS A 47 15.56 13.74 -14.18
N LEU A 48 14.28 13.36 -14.22
CA LEU A 48 13.44 13.27 -13.02
C LEU A 48 14.07 12.28 -12.03
N LYS A 49 14.09 12.68 -10.76
CA LYS A 49 14.59 11.88 -9.62
C LYS A 49 13.45 11.45 -8.73
N GLU A 50 12.56 12.37 -8.43
CA GLU A 50 11.47 12.15 -7.48
C GLU A 50 10.31 13.06 -7.83
N ARG A 51 9.09 12.52 -7.77
CA ARG A 51 7.85 13.28 -7.85
C ARG A 51 6.98 12.89 -6.66
N LYS A 52 6.59 13.87 -5.84
CA LYS A 52 5.78 13.62 -4.65
C LYS A 52 4.83 14.77 -4.37
N LYS A 53 3.75 14.47 -3.65
CA LYS A 53 2.91 15.48 -3.02
C LYS A 53 3.08 15.39 -1.50
N THR A 54 3.20 16.55 -0.86
CA THR A 54 3.26 16.65 0.60
C THR A 54 2.14 17.52 1.12
N ILE A 55 1.64 17.19 2.30
CA ILE A 55 0.69 17.98 3.07
C ILE A 55 1.34 18.47 4.35
N LYS A 56 0.86 19.63 4.81
CA LYS A 56 1.14 20.11 6.16
C LYS A 56 -0.09 19.92 7.03
N LEU A 57 0.11 19.28 8.17
CA LEU A 57 -0.90 19.05 9.20
C LEU A 57 -0.49 19.78 10.48
N ILE A 58 -1.46 20.32 11.21
CA ILE A 58 -1.24 20.79 12.58
C ILE A 58 -2.00 19.89 13.54
N HIS A 59 -1.30 19.45 14.59
CA HIS A 59 -1.88 18.73 15.73
C HIS A 59 -1.12 19.11 16.99
N ASN A 60 -1.83 19.46 18.07
CA ASN A 60 -1.24 19.93 19.34
C ASN A 60 -0.16 21.02 19.13
N ASN A 61 -0.47 22.05 18.33
CA ASN A 61 0.45 23.14 17.96
C ASN A 61 1.76 22.72 17.28
N THR A 62 1.88 21.45 16.87
CA THR A 62 3.03 20.93 16.14
C THR A 62 2.67 20.79 14.67
N GLU A 63 3.52 21.33 13.79
CA GLU A 63 3.41 21.15 12.34
C GLU A 63 4.09 19.85 11.91
N TYR A 64 3.36 19.04 11.15
CA TYR A 64 3.87 17.82 10.53
C TYR A 64 3.82 17.96 9.02
N LYS A 65 4.89 17.54 8.34
CA LYS A 65 4.94 17.44 6.88
C LYS A 65 4.90 15.98 6.48
N LEU A 66 3.81 15.56 5.85
CA LEU A 66 3.59 14.17 5.46
C LEU A 66 3.49 14.04 3.94
N LEU A 67 3.76 12.84 3.43
CA LEU A 67 3.46 12.48 2.05
C LEU A 67 1.94 12.29 1.90
N THR A 68 1.41 12.57 0.71
CA THR A 68 0.01 12.22 0.38
C THR A 68 -0.09 11.91 -1.10
N GLY A 69 -1.05 11.08 -1.50
CA GLY A 69 -1.21 10.67 -2.88
C GLY A 69 0.01 9.88 -3.37
N VAL A 70 0.33 10.04 -4.67
CA VAL A 70 1.38 9.26 -5.32
C VAL A 70 2.76 9.87 -5.06
N HIS A 71 3.71 9.01 -4.71
CA HIS A 71 5.14 9.29 -4.60
C HIS A 71 5.91 8.34 -5.51
N GLU A 72 6.62 8.88 -6.49
CA GLU A 72 7.43 8.10 -7.43
C GLU A 72 8.90 8.49 -7.32
N GLN A 73 9.76 7.49 -7.47
CA GLN A 73 11.21 7.70 -7.54
C GLN A 73 11.76 7.06 -8.81
N PHE A 74 12.77 7.71 -9.37
CA PHE A 74 13.33 7.41 -10.67
C PHE A 74 14.84 7.24 -10.56
N ASN A 75 15.40 6.31 -11.33
CA ASN A 75 16.86 6.17 -11.43
C ASN A 75 17.46 7.34 -12.23
N ARG A 76 18.79 7.39 -12.35
CA ARG A 76 19.50 8.46 -13.10
C ARG A 76 19.19 8.51 -14.59
N LYS A 77 18.65 7.42 -15.17
CA LYS A 77 18.20 7.36 -16.57
C LYS A 77 16.77 7.92 -16.74
N GLY A 78 16.08 8.25 -15.64
CA GLY A 78 14.69 8.72 -15.65
C GLY A 78 13.66 7.59 -15.67
N ILE A 79 14.07 6.35 -15.43
CA ILE A 79 13.18 5.18 -15.38
C ILE A 79 12.59 5.07 -13.98
N LYS A 80 11.28 4.90 -13.88
CA LYS A 80 10.57 4.73 -12.60
C LYS A 80 11.04 3.46 -11.91
N ARG A 81 11.37 3.57 -10.62
CA ARG A 81 11.84 2.46 -9.78
C ARG A 81 10.86 2.12 -8.67
N THR A 82 10.18 3.12 -8.14
CA THR A 82 9.19 2.95 -7.09
C THR A 82 7.96 3.79 -7.35
N GLU A 83 6.84 3.30 -6.86
CA GLU A 83 5.59 4.04 -6.74
C GLU A 83 4.95 3.67 -5.41
N SER A 84 4.74 4.66 -4.56
CA SER A 84 4.08 4.52 -3.28
C SER A 84 2.81 5.36 -3.28
N LEU A 85 1.74 4.85 -2.68
CA LEU A 85 0.49 5.58 -2.49
C LEU A 85 0.26 5.85 -1.01
N PHE A 86 -0.08 7.09 -0.71
CA PHE A 86 -0.40 7.55 0.64
C PHE A 86 -1.81 8.13 0.69
N ASP A 87 -2.50 7.95 1.82
CA ASP A 87 -3.80 8.59 2.03
C ASP A 87 -3.66 10.11 2.32
N LYS A 88 -4.77 10.75 2.69
CA LYS A 88 -4.80 12.18 3.05
C LYS A 88 -4.20 12.50 4.44
N TYR A 89 -3.77 11.49 5.19
CA TYR A 89 -3.16 11.59 6.52
C TYR A 89 -1.71 11.10 6.53
N GLY A 90 -1.16 10.72 5.38
CA GLY A 90 0.20 10.23 5.25
C GLY A 90 0.40 8.76 5.60
N ASN A 91 -0.66 7.97 5.74
CA ASN A 91 -0.51 6.54 5.89
C ASN A 91 -0.17 5.88 4.58
N TYR A 92 0.68 4.86 4.69
CA TYR A 92 1.14 4.06 3.58
C TYR A 92 0.07 3.08 3.10
N LEU A 93 -0.44 3.25 1.88
CA LEU A 93 -1.49 2.39 1.31
C LEU A 93 -0.92 1.28 0.43
N SER A 94 0.05 1.60 -0.43
CA SER A 94 0.66 0.61 -1.32
C SER A 94 2.07 0.99 -1.76
N TYR A 95 2.79 -0.02 -2.24
CA TYR A 95 4.13 0.06 -2.84
C TYR A 95 4.17 -0.75 -4.12
N LYS A 96 4.89 -0.26 -5.12
CA LYS A 96 5.37 -1.03 -6.25
C LYS A 96 6.86 -0.77 -6.44
N PHE A 97 7.63 -1.82 -6.64
CA PHE A 97 9.01 -1.75 -7.10
C PHE A 97 9.10 -2.28 -8.53
N PHE A 98 9.74 -1.52 -9.39
CA PHE A 98 9.87 -1.82 -10.81
C PHE A 98 11.30 -2.22 -11.16
N ASP A 99 11.47 -3.08 -12.16
CA ASP A 99 12.76 -3.36 -12.80
C ASP A 99 13.19 -2.22 -13.74
N LEU A 100 14.17 -2.47 -14.62
CA LEU A 100 14.66 -1.46 -15.56
C LEU A 100 13.79 -1.35 -16.82
N ASP A 101 12.98 -2.37 -17.11
CA ASP A 101 12.10 -2.43 -18.27
C ASP A 101 10.69 -1.92 -17.93
N GLY A 102 10.44 -1.63 -16.64
CA GLY A 102 9.21 -1.05 -16.14
C GLY A 102 8.23 -2.07 -15.60
N ASN A 103 8.63 -3.33 -15.45
CA ASN A 103 7.78 -4.36 -14.89
C ASN A 103 7.81 -4.36 -13.37
N ILE A 104 6.70 -4.77 -12.75
CA ILE A 104 6.59 -4.86 -11.29
C ILE A 104 7.33 -6.12 -10.82
N ILE A 105 8.26 -5.95 -9.89
CA ILE A 105 9.01 -7.03 -9.23
C ILE A 105 8.45 -7.31 -7.84
N THR A 106 7.97 -6.28 -7.14
CA THR A 106 7.32 -6.41 -5.84
C THR A 106 6.17 -5.45 -5.74
N GLU A 107 5.05 -5.93 -5.21
CA GLU A 107 3.89 -5.13 -4.83
C GLU A 107 3.58 -5.38 -3.35
N ILE A 108 3.30 -4.31 -2.61
CA ILE A 108 2.89 -4.38 -1.21
C ILE A 108 1.63 -3.56 -1.05
N VAL A 109 0.60 -4.12 -0.42
CA VAL A 109 -0.65 -3.43 -0.13
C VAL A 109 -0.92 -3.46 1.37
N THR A 110 -1.15 -2.30 1.98
CA THR A 110 -1.58 -2.22 3.37
C THR A 110 -3.05 -2.62 3.46
N LEU A 111 -3.34 -3.65 4.25
CA LEU A 111 -4.70 -4.17 4.45
C LEU A 111 -5.38 -3.55 5.67
N LYS A 112 -4.61 -3.35 6.75
CA LYS A 112 -5.13 -2.85 8.03
C LYS A 112 -4.04 -2.05 8.74
N ILE A 113 -4.43 -0.92 9.32
CA ILE A 113 -3.64 -0.17 10.28
C ILE A 113 -4.48 -0.01 11.54
N ASP A 114 -3.96 -0.47 12.68
CA ASP A 114 -4.63 -0.44 13.97
C ASP A 114 -3.84 0.40 14.98
N TYR A 115 -4.56 1.18 15.77
CA TYR A 115 -4.00 2.11 16.76
C TYR A 115 -4.70 1.95 18.11
N THR A 116 -3.93 2.14 19.18
CA THR A 116 -4.41 2.21 20.57
C THR A 116 -3.69 3.35 21.28
N ASP A 117 -4.43 4.23 21.96
CA ASP A 117 -3.87 5.38 22.70
C ASP A 117 -2.83 6.20 21.91
N ASN A 118 -3.14 6.52 20.65
CA ASN A 118 -2.25 7.24 19.72
C ASN A 118 -0.95 6.50 19.35
N GLN A 119 -0.83 5.21 19.66
CA GLN A 119 0.30 4.37 19.29
C GLN A 119 -0.12 3.35 18.21
N LEU A 120 0.75 3.16 17.22
CA LEU A 120 0.56 2.13 16.20
C LEU A 120 0.70 0.75 16.85
N LEU A 121 -0.38 -0.03 16.84
CA LEU A 121 -0.42 -1.37 17.41
C LEU A 121 -0.06 -2.42 16.37
N GLU A 122 -0.79 -2.43 15.24
CA GLU A 122 -0.61 -3.42 14.18
C GLU A 122 -0.72 -2.80 12.78
N ILE A 123 0.21 -3.18 11.91
CA ILE A 123 0.08 -2.97 10.47
C ILE A 123 0.14 -4.30 9.75
N THR A 124 -0.95 -4.63 9.04
CA THR A 124 -1.01 -5.82 8.19
C THR A 124 -0.86 -5.43 6.74
N LYS A 125 0.07 -6.08 6.04
CA LYS A 125 0.37 -5.86 4.63
C LYS A 125 0.37 -7.18 3.86
N GLU A 126 -0.16 -7.15 2.65
CA GLU A 126 -0.02 -8.20 1.66
C GLU A 126 1.19 -7.93 0.78
N TYR A 127 1.95 -8.97 0.49
CA TYR A 127 3.14 -8.94 -0.36
C TYR A 127 2.91 -9.85 -1.56
N THR A 128 3.25 -9.34 -2.73
CA THR A 128 3.31 -10.10 -3.98
C THR A 128 4.66 -9.85 -4.63
N ASP A 129 5.45 -10.90 -4.80
CA ASP A 129 6.71 -10.86 -5.54
C ASP A 129 6.53 -11.52 -6.91
N TYR A 130 7.17 -10.96 -7.92
CA TYR A 130 7.13 -11.39 -9.30
C TYR A 130 8.53 -11.83 -9.75
N MET A 131 8.58 -12.77 -10.70
CA MET A 131 9.80 -13.23 -11.35
C MET A 131 9.60 -13.30 -12.85
N GLU A 132 10.69 -13.24 -13.59
CA GLU A 132 10.70 -13.47 -15.04
C GLU A 132 11.19 -14.88 -15.35
N TYR A 133 10.51 -15.56 -16.27
CA TYR A 133 10.95 -16.82 -16.86
C TYR A 133 10.68 -16.79 -18.36
N LYS A 134 11.72 -16.99 -19.17
CA LYS A 134 11.65 -16.96 -20.65
C LYS A 134 11.00 -15.68 -21.22
N GLY A 135 11.27 -14.52 -20.61
CA GLY A 135 10.72 -13.23 -21.06
C GLY A 135 9.31 -12.94 -20.56
N GLU A 136 8.67 -13.85 -19.82
CA GLU A 136 7.35 -13.65 -19.25
C GLU A 136 7.42 -13.46 -17.74
N ILE A 137 6.67 -12.48 -17.24
CA ILE A 137 6.62 -12.16 -15.82
C ILE A 137 5.44 -12.84 -15.19
N TYR A 138 5.70 -13.56 -14.11
CA TYR A 138 4.70 -14.29 -13.37
C TYR A 138 4.79 -13.98 -11.88
N ARG A 139 3.66 -14.16 -11.20
CA ARG A 139 3.57 -14.06 -9.74
C ARG A 139 4.34 -15.22 -9.14
N TYR A 140 5.45 -14.97 -8.46
CA TYR A 140 6.26 -16.00 -7.84
C TYR A 140 5.80 -16.32 -6.43
N LYS A 141 5.39 -15.32 -5.65
CA LYS A 141 5.12 -15.51 -4.22
C LYS A 141 4.11 -14.51 -3.69
N THR A 142 3.22 -14.99 -2.83
CA THR A 142 2.26 -14.13 -2.11
C THR A 142 2.16 -14.51 -0.65
N GLY A 143 1.82 -13.54 0.17
CA GLY A 143 1.50 -13.77 1.57
C GLY A 143 1.38 -12.49 2.38
N LYS A 144 1.01 -12.63 3.65
CA LYS A 144 0.76 -11.50 4.54
C LYS A 144 1.84 -11.36 5.60
N LYS A 145 2.10 -10.11 6.01
CA LYS A 145 2.89 -9.79 7.19
C LYS A 145 2.10 -8.88 8.13
N CYS A 146 2.15 -9.15 9.43
CA CYS A 146 1.76 -8.22 10.49
C CYS A 146 3.02 -7.73 11.19
N ASN A 147 3.21 -6.41 11.31
CA ASN A 147 4.40 -5.81 11.93
C ASN A 147 5.71 -6.41 11.40
N ASN A 148 5.78 -6.58 10.06
CA ASN A 148 6.89 -7.20 9.32
C ASN A 148 7.16 -8.69 9.60
N LYS A 149 6.38 -9.37 10.44
CA LYS A 149 6.43 -10.83 10.63
C LYS A 149 5.44 -11.53 9.71
N LYS A 150 5.84 -12.65 9.09
CA LYS A 150 4.96 -13.45 8.23
C LYS A 150 3.82 -14.06 9.04
N ILE A 151 2.60 -13.99 8.50
CA ILE A 151 1.41 -14.58 9.11
C ILE A 151 0.57 -15.30 8.05
N GLY A 152 -0.22 -16.28 8.49
CA GLY A 152 -1.14 -17.02 7.64
C GLY A 152 -0.44 -17.80 6.52
N LYS A 153 -1.19 -18.06 5.46
CA LYS A 153 -0.71 -18.83 4.30
C LYS A 153 0.19 -17.99 3.40
N TRP A 154 1.30 -18.59 3.01
CA TRP A 154 2.24 -18.11 2.00
C TRP A 154 2.29 -19.11 0.87
N PHE A 155 2.07 -18.62 -0.34
CA PHE A 155 2.07 -19.43 -1.55
C PHE A 155 3.29 -19.09 -2.39
N THR A 156 3.91 -20.11 -3.00
CA THR A 156 4.89 -19.97 -4.07
C THR A 156 4.35 -20.63 -5.30
N TYR A 157 4.51 -19.99 -6.45
CA TYR A 157 3.96 -20.44 -7.72
C TYR A 157 5.08 -20.77 -8.72
N ASP A 158 4.78 -21.66 -9.67
CA ASP A 158 5.58 -21.83 -10.88
C ASP A 158 5.22 -20.76 -11.94
N SER A 159 5.93 -20.79 -13.08
CA SER A 159 5.68 -19.86 -14.19
C SER A 159 4.32 -20.04 -14.86
N CYS A 160 3.63 -21.17 -14.63
CA CYS A 160 2.28 -21.42 -15.13
C CYS A 160 1.19 -20.96 -14.15
N GLY A 161 1.58 -20.43 -12.98
CA GLY A 161 0.67 -19.97 -11.94
C GLY A 161 0.16 -21.08 -10.99
N ASN A 162 0.70 -22.30 -11.08
CA ASN A 162 0.34 -23.37 -10.15
C ASN A 162 1.06 -23.20 -8.82
N ILE A 163 0.39 -23.53 -7.71
CA ILE A 163 1.01 -23.51 -6.38
C ILE A 163 1.96 -24.70 -6.26
N ILE A 164 3.26 -24.42 -6.14
CA ILE A 164 4.30 -25.45 -5.90
C ILE A 164 4.65 -25.57 -4.42
N LYS A 165 4.24 -24.60 -3.59
CA LYS A 165 4.53 -24.59 -2.16
C LYS A 165 3.52 -23.75 -1.39
N GLU A 166 3.00 -24.34 -0.32
CA GLU A 166 2.20 -23.65 0.69
C GLU A 166 2.93 -23.74 2.05
N LYS A 167 3.02 -22.63 2.77
CA LYS A 167 3.52 -22.59 4.15
C LYS A 167 2.57 -21.76 5.00
N ASN A 168 2.18 -22.28 6.16
CA ASN A 168 1.36 -21.55 7.13
C ASN A 168 2.23 -21.01 8.27
N TYR A 169 2.00 -19.77 8.67
CA TYR A 169 2.69 -19.09 9.76
C TYR A 169 1.68 -18.65 10.82
N SER A 170 2.02 -18.84 12.09
CA SER A 170 1.22 -18.30 13.20
C SER A 170 1.31 -16.76 13.22
N LYS A 171 0.23 -16.12 13.69
CA LYS A 171 0.25 -14.69 14.01
C LYS A 171 0.98 -14.45 15.33
#